data_AF-A0A930DHA8-F1
#
_entry.id   AF-A0A930DHA8-F1
#
_cell.length_a   1.000
_cell.length_b   1.000
_cell.length_c   1.000
_cell.angle_alpha   90.00
_cell.angle_beta   90.00
_cell.angle_gamma   90.00
#
_symmetry.space_group_name_H-M   'P 1'
#
loop_
_entity.id
_entity.type
_entity.pdbx_description
1 polymer ?
#
loop_
_entity_poly.entity_id
_entity_poly.type
_entity_poly.pdbx_seq_one_letter_code
_entity_poly.pdbx_strand_id
1 'polypeptide(L)'
;FDLLNHMAVMVTARGKLEAAEAMETLLKEYKENHEKGESTFKGEEKYRIMFEGIACWPWLRATATGLKSRGINMVTTIYADAFGFIYDDFDGMCRAYANVPNCMNIEHARDKRTKLCKDNSVEGLLVHTNRSCKLWSGFMSEMSRQIGEECGIPVVSFDGDQADPRNFSEAQYDTRVQGLTEIMEVNKEI
;
A
#
# COMPACT_ATOMS: atom_id res chain seq x y z
N PHE A 1 1.11 -4.71 7.30
CA PHE A 1 1.79 -3.45 7.67
C PHE A 1 3.31 -3.58 7.68
N ASP A 2 3.87 -4.78 7.81
CA ASP A 2 5.32 -5.05 7.84
C ASP A 2 6.12 -4.34 6.75
N LEU A 3 5.58 -4.26 5.53
CA LEU A 3 6.17 -3.51 4.42
C LEU A 3 6.55 -2.07 4.80
N LEU A 4 5.68 -1.36 5.53
CA LEU A 4 5.93 0.02 5.95
C LEU A 4 7.05 0.11 7.00
N ASN A 5 7.30 -0.95 7.77
CA ASN A 5 8.44 -1.00 8.70
C ASN A 5 9.74 -1.21 7.91
N HIS A 6 9.76 -2.14 6.95
CA HIS A 6 10.94 -2.42 6.13
C HIS A 6 11.31 -1.26 5.20
N MET A 7 10.37 -0.37 4.90
CA MET A 7 10.63 0.88 4.17
C MET A 7 11.76 1.70 4.79
N ALA A 8 11.89 1.74 6.13
CA ALA A 8 12.93 2.52 6.79
C ALA A 8 14.34 2.10 6.36
N VAL A 9 14.57 0.81 6.14
CA VAL A 9 15.85 0.27 5.65
C VAL A 9 16.12 0.74 4.23
N MET A 10 15.12 0.66 3.35
CA MET A 10 15.23 1.11 1.95
C MET A 10 15.44 2.63 1.81
N VAL A 11 14.97 3.42 2.78
CA VAL A 11 15.19 4.87 2.80
C VAL A 11 16.57 5.23 3.33
N THR A 12 16.99 4.61 4.44
CA THR A 12 18.16 5.07 5.20
C THR A 12 19.45 4.33 4.88
N ALA A 13 19.37 3.11 4.35
CA ALA A 13 20.51 2.21 4.22
C ALA A 13 20.60 1.49 2.85
N ARG A 14 19.92 1.98 1.81
CA ARG A 14 19.85 1.31 0.48
C ARG A 14 21.19 0.94 -0.13
N GLY A 15 22.23 1.75 0.11
CA GLY A 15 23.59 1.53 -0.41
C GLY A 15 24.51 0.73 0.53
N LYS A 16 23.95 0.02 1.53
CA LYS A 16 24.71 -0.73 2.54
C LYS A 16 24.60 -2.23 2.28
N LEU A 17 25.70 -2.96 2.45
CA LEU A 17 25.72 -4.41 2.28
C LEU A 17 24.80 -5.10 3.30
N GLU A 18 24.80 -4.60 4.53
CA GLU A 18 23.98 -5.12 5.63
C GLU A 18 22.48 -5.00 5.32
N ALA A 19 22.07 -3.95 4.58
CA ALA A 19 20.70 -3.81 4.13
C ALA A 19 20.34 -4.84 3.05
N ALA A 20 21.27 -5.16 2.15
CA ALA A 20 21.08 -6.20 1.15
C ALA A 20 20.94 -7.59 1.81
N GLU A 21 21.85 -7.94 2.71
CA GLU A 21 21.82 -9.21 3.48
C GLU A 21 20.53 -9.36 4.30
N ALA A 22 20.05 -8.26 4.91
CA ALA A 22 18.79 -8.26 5.63
C ALA A 22 17.59 -8.52 4.72
N MET A 23 17.55 -7.94 3.51
CA MET A 23 16.47 -8.16 2.54
C MET A 23 16.52 -9.55 1.91
N GLU A 24 17.72 -10.11 1.66
CA GLU A 24 17.88 -11.49 1.20
C GLU A 24 17.38 -12.49 2.25
N THR A 25 17.67 -12.23 3.52
CA THR A 25 17.15 -13.02 4.65
C THR A 25 15.63 -12.96 4.69
N LEU A 26 15.04 -11.76 4.61
CA LEU A 26 13.59 -11.56 4.59
C LEU A 26 12.93 -12.26 3.38
N LEU A 27 13.55 -12.19 2.20
CA LEU A 27 13.06 -12.87 1.01
C LEU A 27 13.06 -14.39 1.20
N LYS A 28 14.11 -14.95 1.81
CA LYS A 28 14.18 -16.38 2.13
C LYS A 28 13.05 -16.79 3.06
N GLU A 29 12.84 -16.05 4.16
CA GLU A 29 11.74 -16.31 5.10
C GLU A 29 10.37 -16.26 4.42
N TYR A 30 10.13 -15.28 3.55
CA TYR A 30 8.86 -15.16 2.84
C TYR A 30 8.65 -16.25 1.79
N LYS A 31 9.70 -16.73 1.13
CA LYS A 31 9.61 -17.90 0.23
C LYS A 31 9.27 -19.17 1.02
N GLU A 32 9.93 -19.40 2.16
CA GLU A 32 9.63 -20.55 3.02
C GLU A 32 8.20 -20.49 3.56
N ASN A 33 7.73 -19.31 3.98
CA ASN A 33 6.35 -19.11 4.41
C ASN A 33 5.36 -19.42 3.28
N HIS A 34 5.64 -18.94 2.06
CA HIS A 34 4.81 -19.20 0.89
C HIS A 34 4.71 -20.70 0.58
N GLU A 35 5.84 -21.41 0.59
CA GLU A 35 5.89 -22.87 0.37
C GLU A 35 5.12 -23.66 1.43
N LYS A 36 5.13 -23.19 2.68
CA LYS A 36 4.40 -23.81 3.80
C LYS A 36 2.94 -23.38 3.92
N GLY A 37 2.50 -22.39 3.13
CA GLY A 37 1.18 -21.77 3.28
C GLY A 37 1.02 -20.97 4.57
N GLU A 38 2.13 -20.45 5.13
CA GLU A 38 2.16 -19.64 6.35
C GLU A 38 2.24 -18.13 6.03
N SER A 39 1.92 -17.29 7.02
CA SER A 39 1.98 -15.83 6.88
C SER A 39 2.33 -15.13 8.21
N THR A 40 2.92 -13.94 8.11
CA THR A 40 3.03 -13.03 9.26
C THR A 40 1.68 -12.44 9.64
N PHE A 41 0.73 -12.39 8.71
CA PHE A 41 -0.66 -12.03 8.98
C PHE A 41 -1.29 -13.04 9.94
N LYS A 42 -1.82 -12.55 11.07
CA LYS A 42 -2.41 -13.39 12.12
C LYS A 42 -3.93 -13.39 12.02
N GLY A 43 -4.50 -14.46 11.46
CA GLY A 43 -5.93 -14.64 11.28
C GLY A 43 -6.25 -15.19 9.90
N GLU A 44 -7.52 -15.37 9.62
CA GLU A 44 -8.01 -15.71 8.28
C GLU A 44 -7.93 -14.46 7.38
N GLU A 45 -7.26 -14.57 6.23
CA GLU A 45 -7.30 -13.56 5.18
C GLU A 45 -8.62 -13.72 4.41
N LYS A 46 -9.58 -12.86 4.72
CA LYS A 46 -10.90 -12.82 4.07
C LYS A 46 -10.92 -11.91 2.85
N TYR A 47 -10.15 -10.82 2.91
CA TYR A 47 -10.14 -9.79 1.88
C TYR A 47 -8.73 -9.25 1.63
N ARG A 48 -8.42 -8.94 0.38
CA ARG A 48 -7.13 -8.43 -0.08
C ARG A 48 -7.28 -7.01 -0.57
N ILE A 49 -6.57 -6.06 0.05
CA ILE A 49 -6.64 -4.65 -0.38
C ILE A 49 -5.30 -4.11 -0.84
N MET A 50 -5.37 -3.08 -1.68
CA MET A 50 -4.30 -2.11 -1.82
C MET A 50 -4.53 -0.95 -0.84
N PHE A 51 -3.50 -0.61 -0.07
CA PHE A 51 -3.50 0.59 0.77
C PHE A 51 -2.70 1.68 0.07
N GLU A 52 -3.38 2.75 -0.34
CA GLU A 52 -2.78 3.85 -1.07
C GLU A 52 -2.48 5.03 -0.12
N GLY A 53 -1.20 5.35 0.03
CA GLY A 53 -0.70 6.39 0.95
C GLY A 53 0.15 5.83 2.10
N ILE A 54 0.85 6.70 2.82
CA ILE A 54 1.71 6.31 3.95
C ILE A 54 0.86 6.05 5.21
N ALA A 55 1.35 5.27 6.17
CA ALA A 55 0.64 5.06 7.43
C ALA A 55 0.45 6.36 8.23
N CYS A 56 -0.64 6.40 9.01
CA CYS A 56 -0.82 7.35 10.10
C CYS A 56 0.00 6.87 11.31
N TRP A 57 1.27 7.27 11.42
CA TRP A 57 2.20 6.73 12.42
C TRP A 57 1.72 6.82 13.88
N PRO A 58 1.09 7.93 14.33
CA PRO A 58 0.53 8.02 15.69
C PRO A 58 -0.60 7.01 15.95
N TRP A 59 -1.20 6.45 14.89
CA TRP A 59 -2.42 5.64 14.92
C TRP A 59 -2.25 4.25 14.29
N LEU A 60 -1.01 3.76 14.16
CA LEU A 60 -0.72 2.44 13.56
C LEU A 60 -1.55 1.30 14.14
N ARG A 61 -1.77 1.30 15.46
CA ARG A 61 -2.58 0.28 16.13
C ARG A 61 -4.03 0.34 15.67
N ALA A 62 -4.61 1.54 15.57
CA ALA A 62 -5.99 1.72 15.12
C ALA A 62 -6.13 1.27 13.66
N THR A 63 -5.23 1.72 12.78
CA THR A 63 -5.29 1.37 11.35
C THR A 63 -5.07 -0.11 11.09
N ALA A 64 -4.11 -0.73 11.78
CA ALA A 64 -3.83 -2.15 11.65
C ALA A 64 -4.94 -3.02 12.26
N THR A 65 -5.45 -2.65 13.44
CA THR A 65 -6.55 -3.39 14.10
C THR A 65 -7.84 -3.32 13.29
N GLY A 66 -8.20 -2.14 12.78
CA GLY A 66 -9.44 -1.97 12.00
C GLY A 66 -9.49 -2.83 10.73
N LEU A 67 -8.35 -3.08 10.10
CA LEU A 67 -8.25 -4.01 8.97
C LEU A 67 -8.21 -5.47 9.44
N LYS A 68 -7.33 -5.78 10.37
CA LYS A 68 -7.10 -7.15 10.85
C LYS A 68 -8.34 -7.78 11.48
N SER A 69 -9.11 -7.02 12.28
CA SER A 69 -10.32 -7.52 12.95
C SER A 69 -11.41 -7.96 11.97
N ARG A 70 -11.32 -7.51 10.71
CA ARG A 70 -12.25 -7.83 9.61
C ARG A 70 -11.64 -8.81 8.60
N GLY A 71 -10.48 -9.38 8.90
CA GLY A 71 -9.78 -10.31 8.00
C GLY A 71 -9.22 -9.63 6.75
N ILE A 72 -9.02 -8.31 6.76
CA ILE A 72 -8.44 -7.58 5.63
C ILE A 72 -6.92 -7.59 5.72
N ASN A 73 -6.27 -8.10 4.68
CA ASN A 73 -4.83 -8.02 4.51
C ASN A 73 -4.43 -6.98 3.45
N MET A 74 -3.36 -6.23 3.73
CA MET A 74 -2.77 -5.28 2.79
C MET A 74 -1.72 -6.01 1.96
N VAL A 75 -2.09 -6.38 0.73
CA VAL A 75 -1.28 -7.27 -0.11
C VAL A 75 -0.35 -6.53 -1.05
N THR A 76 -0.63 -5.24 -1.31
CA THR A 76 0.20 -4.40 -2.17
C THR A 76 0.09 -2.92 -1.81
N THR A 77 1.10 -2.17 -2.22
CA THR A 77 1.20 -0.71 -2.13
C THR A 77 2.30 -0.22 -3.08
N ILE A 78 2.26 1.05 -3.48
CA ILE A 78 3.21 1.60 -4.45
C ILE A 78 4.66 1.67 -3.94
N TYR A 79 4.91 1.48 -2.63
CA TYR A 79 6.23 1.70 -2.04
C TYR A 79 7.28 0.69 -2.49
N ALA A 80 6.89 -0.52 -2.89
CA ALA A 80 7.82 -1.47 -3.49
C ALA A 80 8.43 -0.88 -4.77
N ASP A 81 7.58 -0.34 -5.66
CA ASP A 81 8.01 0.38 -6.87
C ASP A 81 8.80 1.67 -6.57
N ALA A 82 8.53 2.31 -5.43
CA ALA A 82 9.20 3.55 -5.05
C ALA A 82 10.69 3.37 -4.71
N PHE A 83 11.12 2.16 -4.35
CA PHE A 83 12.50 1.88 -3.92
C PHE A 83 13.16 0.71 -4.67
N GLY A 84 12.41 -0.09 -5.42
CA GLY A 84 12.87 -1.33 -6.06
C GLY A 84 13.40 -1.20 -7.50
N PHE A 85 13.83 -0.02 -7.93
CA PHE A 85 14.35 0.19 -9.29
C PHE A 85 15.83 -0.19 -9.43
N ILE A 86 16.17 -0.79 -10.57
CA ILE A 86 17.53 -1.21 -10.93
C ILE A 86 18.05 -0.30 -12.05
N TYR A 87 19.33 0.04 -12.00
CA TYR A 87 20.02 0.81 -13.03
C TYR A 87 21.49 0.38 -13.11
N ASP A 88 22.05 0.37 -14.31
CA ASP A 88 23.41 -0.12 -14.58
C ASP A 88 24.41 1.01 -14.92
N ASP A 89 23.89 2.19 -15.29
CA ASP A 89 24.68 3.36 -15.65
C ASP A 89 24.06 4.66 -15.09
N PHE A 90 24.78 5.77 -15.25
CA PHE A 90 24.35 7.08 -14.76
C PHE A 90 23.05 7.54 -15.41
N ASP A 91 22.91 7.33 -16.71
CA ASP A 91 21.72 7.68 -17.48
C ASP A 91 20.48 6.89 -17.02
N GLY A 92 20.65 5.59 -16.78
CA GLY A 92 19.65 4.69 -16.22
C GLY A 92 19.26 5.10 -14.81
N MET A 93 20.23 5.50 -13.99
CA MET A 93 19.97 6.06 -12.66
C MET A 93 19.09 7.32 -12.79
N CYS A 94 19.46 8.28 -13.63
CA CYS A 94 18.67 9.49 -13.85
C CYS A 94 17.23 9.16 -14.28
N ARG A 95 17.06 8.22 -15.23
CA ARG A 95 15.72 7.76 -15.66
C ARG A 95 14.94 7.12 -14.52
N ALA A 96 15.57 6.27 -13.71
CA ALA A 96 14.90 5.60 -12.59
C ALA A 96 14.39 6.61 -11.55
N TYR A 97 15.23 7.56 -11.12
CA TYR A 97 14.85 8.57 -10.14
C TYR A 97 13.84 9.59 -10.69
N ALA A 98 13.85 9.86 -12.00
CA ALA A 98 12.82 10.68 -12.65
C ALA A 98 11.46 9.97 -12.76
N ASN A 99 11.42 8.64 -12.61
CA ASN A 99 10.22 7.81 -12.70
C ASN A 99 9.80 7.22 -11.35
N VAL A 100 10.15 7.86 -10.22
CA VAL A 100 9.57 7.49 -8.91
C VAL A 100 8.09 7.93 -8.84
N PRO A 101 7.24 7.29 -8.01
CA PRO A 101 5.78 7.47 -8.05
C PRO A 101 5.25 8.90 -7.97
N ASN A 102 6.03 9.83 -7.41
CA ASN A 102 5.65 11.25 -7.24
C ASN A 102 6.16 12.15 -8.38
N CYS A 103 6.88 11.60 -9.35
CA CYS A 103 7.43 12.33 -10.51
C CYS A 103 6.73 11.95 -11.82
N MET A 104 5.61 11.22 -11.74
CA MET A 104 4.87 10.72 -12.89
C MET A 104 3.66 11.60 -13.21
N ASN A 105 3.18 11.54 -14.44
CA ASN A 105 1.83 12.00 -14.78
C ASN A 105 0.77 11.04 -14.19
N ILE A 106 -0.49 11.47 -14.21
CA ILE A 106 -1.60 10.73 -13.59
C ILE A 106 -1.86 9.40 -14.29
N GLU A 107 -1.74 9.33 -15.61
CA GLU A 107 -1.97 8.12 -16.40
C GLU A 107 -0.94 7.03 -16.07
N HIS A 108 0.34 7.40 -16.08
CA HIS A 108 1.40 6.46 -15.73
C HIS A 108 1.32 6.05 -14.25
N ALA A 109 0.97 6.99 -13.37
CA ALA A 109 0.71 6.69 -11.96
C ALA A 109 -0.43 5.68 -11.81
N ARG A 110 -1.57 5.91 -12.45
CA ARG A 110 -2.73 4.99 -12.48
C ARG A 110 -2.33 3.61 -12.97
N ASP A 111 -1.73 3.52 -14.16
CA ASP A 111 -1.45 2.24 -14.81
C ASP A 111 -0.57 1.33 -13.94
N LYS A 112 0.39 1.93 -13.21
CA LYS A 112 1.18 1.20 -12.21
C LYS A 112 0.31 0.63 -11.08
N ARG A 113 -0.58 1.43 -10.49
CA ARG A 113 -1.46 0.95 -9.41
C ARG A 113 -2.47 -0.08 -9.92
N THR A 114 -3.04 0.12 -11.11
CA THR A 114 -3.91 -0.87 -11.76
C THR A 114 -3.17 -2.20 -11.91
N LYS A 115 -1.93 -2.18 -12.42
CA LYS A 115 -1.11 -3.39 -12.54
C LYS A 115 -0.89 -4.06 -11.19
N LEU A 116 -0.52 -3.30 -10.15
CA LEU A 116 -0.37 -3.84 -8.79
C LEU A 116 -1.67 -4.48 -8.28
N CYS A 117 -2.83 -3.86 -8.53
CA CYS A 117 -4.11 -4.42 -8.14
C CYS A 117 -4.41 -5.76 -8.85
N LYS A 118 -4.21 -5.81 -10.17
CA LYS A 118 -4.44 -7.01 -11.00
C LYS A 118 -3.47 -8.15 -10.64
N ASP A 119 -2.18 -7.85 -10.53
CA ASP A 119 -1.14 -8.85 -10.25
C ASP A 119 -1.26 -9.47 -8.85
N ASN A 120 -1.84 -8.75 -7.89
CA ASN A 120 -1.94 -9.19 -6.49
C ASN A 120 -3.35 -9.61 -6.07
N SER A 121 -4.29 -9.76 -7.03
CA SER A 121 -5.69 -10.10 -6.78
C SER A 121 -6.31 -9.21 -5.69
N VAL A 122 -6.17 -7.89 -5.86
CA VAL A 122 -6.77 -6.90 -4.97
C VAL A 122 -8.27 -6.86 -5.19
N GLU A 123 -9.03 -6.81 -4.09
CA GLU A 123 -10.49 -6.83 -4.03
C GLU A 123 -11.06 -5.47 -3.60
N GLY A 124 -10.23 -4.55 -3.11
CA GLY A 124 -10.63 -3.22 -2.69
C GLY A 124 -9.47 -2.26 -2.56
N LEU A 125 -9.73 -0.96 -2.72
CA LEU A 125 -8.75 0.10 -2.59
C LEU A 125 -9.10 0.99 -1.40
N LEU A 126 -8.19 1.06 -0.41
CA LEU A 126 -8.31 1.98 0.72
C LEU A 126 -7.33 3.13 0.56
N VAL A 127 -7.85 4.34 0.38
CA VAL A 127 -7.07 5.54 0.07
C VAL A 127 -6.93 6.43 1.30
N HIS A 128 -5.70 6.69 1.71
CA HIS A 128 -5.39 7.68 2.74
C HIS A 128 -5.33 9.07 2.11
N THR A 129 -6.35 9.88 2.36
CA THR A 129 -6.36 11.32 2.08
C THR A 129 -5.51 12.02 3.14
N ASN A 130 -4.22 12.09 2.86
CA ASN A 130 -3.23 12.63 3.78
C ASN A 130 -3.22 14.16 3.75
N ARG A 131 -3.49 14.78 4.91
CA ARG A 131 -3.56 16.24 5.06
C ARG A 131 -2.25 16.96 4.74
N SER A 132 -1.10 16.37 5.02
CA SER A 132 0.22 16.94 4.76
C SER A 132 0.66 16.77 3.30
N CYS A 133 0.38 15.62 2.69
CA CYS A 133 0.92 15.29 1.37
C CYS A 133 0.01 15.81 0.24
N LYS A 134 0.06 17.12 -0.02
CA LYS A 134 -0.79 17.79 -1.03
C LYS A 134 -0.63 17.21 -2.44
N LEU A 135 0.60 16.89 -2.84
CA LEU A 135 0.86 16.29 -4.14
C LEU A 135 0.06 14.99 -4.27
N TRP A 136 0.20 14.10 -3.31
CA TRP A 136 -0.50 12.82 -3.28
C TRP A 136 -2.02 13.01 -3.28
N SER A 137 -2.55 13.64 -2.23
CA SER A 137 -3.98 13.79 -2.01
C SER A 137 -4.68 14.59 -3.11
N GLY A 138 -3.96 15.46 -3.83
CA GLY A 138 -4.51 16.32 -4.87
C GLY A 138 -5.02 15.58 -6.11
N PHE A 139 -4.40 14.45 -6.48
CA PHE A 139 -4.82 13.66 -7.65
C PHE A 139 -5.39 12.28 -7.28
N MET A 140 -5.34 11.88 -6.01
CA MET A 140 -5.84 10.58 -5.56
C MET A 140 -7.32 10.37 -5.89
N SER A 141 -8.19 11.37 -5.75
CA SER A 141 -9.63 11.20 -5.97
C SER A 141 -9.95 10.71 -7.38
N GLU A 142 -9.33 11.32 -8.40
CA GLU A 142 -9.56 10.93 -9.79
C GLU A 142 -8.80 9.65 -10.15
N MET A 143 -7.55 9.52 -9.71
CA MET A 143 -6.75 8.33 -10.01
C MET A 143 -7.38 7.06 -9.41
N SER A 144 -7.81 7.13 -8.14
CA SER A 144 -8.43 5.99 -7.46
C SER A 144 -9.79 5.62 -8.06
N ARG A 145 -10.59 6.59 -8.51
CA ARG A 145 -11.81 6.32 -9.30
C ARG A 145 -11.51 5.50 -10.55
N GLN A 146 -10.52 5.92 -11.34
CA GLN A 146 -10.13 5.21 -12.56
C GLN A 146 -9.59 3.79 -12.26
N ILE A 147 -8.78 3.63 -11.20
CA ILE A 147 -8.31 2.31 -10.76
C ILE A 147 -9.49 1.40 -10.37
N GLY A 148 -10.43 1.92 -9.58
CA GLY A 148 -11.62 1.17 -9.16
C GLY A 148 -12.46 0.69 -10.34
N GLU A 149 -12.69 1.57 -11.33
CA GLU A 149 -13.42 1.22 -12.57
C GLU A 149 -12.66 0.18 -13.41
N GLU A 150 -11.35 0.33 -13.59
CA GLU A 150 -10.56 -0.56 -14.44
C GLU A 150 -10.32 -1.94 -13.81
N CYS A 151 -10.24 -2.00 -12.48
CA CYS A 151 -10.06 -3.24 -11.73
C CYS A 151 -11.38 -3.88 -11.30
N GLY A 152 -12.51 -3.16 -11.41
CA GLY A 152 -13.81 -3.64 -10.92
C GLY A 152 -13.86 -3.79 -9.40
N ILE A 153 -13.16 -2.91 -8.66
CA ILE A 153 -13.05 -2.99 -7.19
C ILE A 153 -13.61 -1.74 -6.51
N PRO A 154 -14.23 -1.86 -5.32
CA PRO A 154 -14.66 -0.72 -4.54
C PRO A 154 -13.47 0.13 -4.06
N VAL A 155 -13.71 1.44 -4.00
CA VAL A 155 -12.75 2.44 -3.55
C VAL A 155 -13.36 3.19 -2.37
N VAL A 156 -12.65 3.21 -1.25
CA VAL A 156 -13.02 4.01 -0.08
C VAL A 156 -11.82 4.83 0.36
N SER A 157 -12.07 6.07 0.77
CA SER A 157 -11.05 6.94 1.35
C SER A 157 -11.31 7.21 2.83
N PHE A 158 -10.24 7.48 3.57
CA PHE A 158 -10.28 8.02 4.93
C PHE A 158 -9.33 9.21 5.05
N ASP A 159 -9.61 10.12 5.97
CA ASP A 159 -8.80 11.30 6.22
C ASP A 159 -7.81 11.03 7.36
N GLY A 160 -6.58 11.53 7.20
CA GLY A 160 -5.52 11.30 8.15
C GLY A 160 -4.32 12.22 7.93
N ASP A 161 -3.29 12.00 8.74
CA ASP A 161 -1.97 12.56 8.53
C ASP A 161 -0.93 11.56 9.00
N GLN A 162 0.22 11.53 8.33
CA GLN A 162 1.29 10.61 8.68
C GLN A 162 1.85 10.87 10.08
N ALA A 163 1.82 12.12 10.56
CA ALA A 163 2.52 12.53 11.78
C ALA A 163 1.68 13.41 12.72
N ASP A 164 0.74 14.20 12.20
CA ASP A 164 -0.12 15.07 13.02
C ASP A 164 -1.34 14.29 13.56
N PRO A 165 -1.38 13.93 14.86
CA PRO A 165 -2.44 13.10 15.40
C PRO A 165 -3.81 13.78 15.38
N ARG A 166 -3.88 15.11 15.22
CA ARG A 166 -5.13 15.90 15.22
C ARG A 166 -5.98 15.68 13.96
N ASN A 167 -5.36 15.18 12.90
CA ASN A 167 -5.99 15.05 11.59
C ASN A 167 -6.55 13.65 11.31
N PHE A 168 -6.65 12.78 12.33
CA PHE A 168 -7.18 11.43 12.20
C PHE A 168 -8.27 11.16 13.23
N SER A 169 -9.30 10.40 12.83
CA SER A 169 -10.39 9.95 13.69
C SER A 169 -10.54 8.45 13.59
N GLU A 170 -10.34 7.74 14.71
CA GLU A 170 -10.51 6.28 14.76
C GLU A 170 -11.92 5.84 14.34
N ALA A 171 -12.95 6.57 14.77
CA ALA A 171 -14.35 6.28 14.41
C ALA A 171 -14.63 6.48 12.91
N GLN A 172 -14.03 7.51 12.30
CA GLN A 172 -14.12 7.68 10.85
C GLN A 172 -13.45 6.50 10.15
N TYR A 173 -12.21 6.16 10.53
CA TYR A 173 -11.48 5.07 9.91
C TYR A 173 -12.23 3.74 10.01
N ASP A 174 -12.74 3.38 11.20
CA ASP A 174 -13.48 2.13 11.40
C ASP A 174 -14.73 2.04 10.52
N THR A 175 -15.53 3.12 10.45
CA THR A 175 -16.73 3.14 9.58
C THR A 175 -16.38 3.07 8.09
N ARG A 176 -15.28 3.71 7.65
CA ARG A 176 -14.79 3.61 6.26
C ARG A 176 -14.35 2.20 5.92
N VAL A 177 -13.58 1.56 6.80
CA VAL A 177 -13.11 0.17 6.58
C VAL A 177 -14.28 -0.80 6.63
N GLN A 178 -15.25 -0.60 7.53
CA GLN A 178 -16.49 -1.39 7.57
C GLN A 178 -17.23 -1.29 6.23
N GLY A 179 -17.48 -0.08 5.73
CA GLY A 179 -18.18 0.09 4.44
C GLY A 179 -17.44 -0.56 3.27
N LEU A 180 -16.10 -0.47 3.24
CA LEU A 180 -15.31 -1.18 2.22
C LEU A 180 -15.49 -2.71 2.34
N THR A 181 -15.50 -3.24 3.57
CA THR A 181 -15.67 -4.68 3.84
C THR A 181 -17.02 -5.17 3.33
N GLU A 182 -18.09 -4.46 3.64
CA GLU A 182 -19.46 -4.83 3.26
C GLU A 182 -19.62 -4.86 1.73
N ILE A 183 -19.02 -3.90 1.00
CA ILE A 183 -19.08 -3.92 -0.47
C ILE A 183 -18.27 -5.10 -1.04
N MET A 184 -17.09 -5.39 -0.50
CA MET A 184 -16.30 -6.55 -0.93
C MET A 184 -17.02 -7.88 -0.65
N GLU A 185 -17.73 -7.99 0.47
CA GLU A 185 -18.52 -9.17 0.83
C GLU A 185 -19.63 -9.41 -0.20
N VAL A 186 -20.43 -8.38 -0.52
CA VAL A 186 -21.49 -8.47 -1.54
C VAL A 186 -20.92 -8.86 -2.91
N ASN A 187 -19.77 -8.30 -3.29
CA ASN A 187 -19.15 -8.63 -4.59
C ASN A 187 -18.68 -10.10 -4.69
N LYS A 188 -18.48 -10.82 -3.58
CA LYS A 188 -18.15 -12.25 -3.59
C LYS A 188 -19.35 -13.16 -3.76
N GLU A 189 -20.54 -12.65 -3.49
CA GLU A 189 -21.79 -13.42 -3.60
C GLU A 189 -22.36 -13.43 -5.03
N ILE A 190 -21.81 -12.58 -5.92
CA ILE A 190 -22.19 -12.41 -7.33
C ILE A 190 -21.25 -13.22 -8.23
#